data_AF-A0A7W0UWM4-F1
#
_entry.id   AF-A0A7W0UWM4-F1
#
_cell.length_a   1.000
_cell.length_b   1.000
_cell.length_c   1.000
_cell.angle_alpha   90.00
_cell.angle_beta   90.00
_cell.angle_gamma   90.00
#
_symmetry.space_group_name_H-M   'P 1'
#
loop_
_entity.id
_entity.type
_entity.pdbx_description
1 polymer ?
#
loop_
_entity_poly.entity_id
_entity_poly.type
_entity_poly.pdbx_seq_one_letter_code
_entity_poly.pdbx_strand_id
1 'polypeptide(L)' 'FKRALLAPRYESYAFPHFNLGRIYESRKRLLEAARHYSLALEQQPDFAQALKALRGLQARLN' A
#
# COMPACT_ATOMS: atom_id res chain seq x y z
N PHE A 1 18.37 30.50 -11.10
CA PHE A 1 18.72 29.95 -9.78
C PHE A 1 17.55 29.46 -8.90
N LYS A 2 16.31 29.26 -9.37
CA LYS A 2 15.26 28.59 -8.55
C LYS A 2 14.20 27.84 -9.39
N ARG A 3 14.61 26.85 -10.19
CA ARG A 3 13.67 25.98 -10.97
C ARG A 3 13.87 24.47 -10.76
N ALA A 4 14.58 24.05 -9.70
CA ALA A 4 14.95 22.64 -9.51
C ALA A 4 14.67 22.10 -8.09
N LEU A 5 13.71 22.64 -7.35
CA LEU A 5 13.44 22.24 -5.95
C LEU A 5 11.95 22.10 -5.60
N LEU A 6 11.08 21.87 -6.60
CA LEU A 6 9.63 21.68 -6.40
C LEU A 6 9.07 20.54 -7.25
N ALA A 7 9.84 19.46 -7.42
CA ALA A 7 9.21 18.16 -7.55
C ALA A 7 8.86 17.74 -6.12
N PRO A 8 7.60 17.86 -5.64
CA PRO A 8 7.22 17.15 -4.43
C PRO A 8 7.65 15.72 -4.69
N ARG A 9 8.53 15.18 -3.85
CA ARG A 9 8.99 13.80 -3.96
C ARG A 9 7.73 12.95 -3.91
N TYR A 10 7.25 12.55 -5.08
CA TYR A 10 5.91 12.01 -5.31
C TYR A 10 5.86 10.53 -4.92
N GLU A 11 6.59 10.16 -3.88
CA GLU A 11 6.45 8.88 -3.23
C GLU A 11 5.52 9.11 -2.05
N SER A 12 4.21 9.18 -2.34
CA SER A 12 3.23 8.90 -1.30
C SER A 12 3.63 7.54 -0.71
N TYR A 13 3.96 7.52 0.60
CA TYR A 13 4.42 6.32 1.31
C TYR A 13 3.40 5.16 1.22
N ALA A 14 2.18 5.46 0.76
CA ALA A 14 1.17 4.48 0.40
C ALA A 14 1.62 3.51 -0.71
N PHE A 15 2.27 3.98 -1.78
CA PHE A 15 2.65 3.12 -2.92
C PHE A 15 3.69 2.06 -2.56
N PRO A 16 4.79 2.37 -1.84
CA PRO A 16 5.75 1.37 -1.38
C PRO A 16 5.09 0.31 -0.49
N HIS A 17 4.24 0.72 0.45
CA HIS A 17 3.53 -0.21 1.31
C HIS A 17 2.55 -1.10 0.53
N PHE A 18 1.80 -0.54 -0.42
CA PHE A 18 0.93 -1.34 -1.30
C PHE A 18 1.71 -2.35 -2.14
N ASN A 19 2.83 -1.95 -2.73
CA ASN A 19 3.66 -2.86 -3.52
C ASN A 19 4.27 -3.99 -2.68
N LEU A 20 4.73 -3.69 -1.46
CA LEU A 20 5.16 -4.71 -0.51
C LEU A 20 4.02 -5.67 -0.17
N GLY A 21 2.81 -5.16 0.05
CA GLY A 21 1.61 -5.98 0.27
C GLY A 21 1.38 -6.99 -0.86
N ARG A 22 1.49 -6.55 -2.12
CA ARG A 22 1.37 -7.42 -3.31
C ARG A 22 2.45 -8.50 -3.36
N ILE A 23 3.69 -8.16 -2.99
CA ILE A 23 4.81 -9.11 -2.94
C ILE A 23 4.59 -10.17 -1.85
N TYR A 24 4.08 -9.78 -0.68
CA TYR A 24 3.76 -10.75 0.37
C TYR A 24 2.56 -11.62 -0.01
N GLU A 25 1.54 -11.04 -0.65
CA GLU A 25 0.37 -11.78 -1.14
C GLU A 25 0.78 -12.84 -2.18
N SER A 26 1.66 -12.50 -3.13
CA SER A 26 2.17 -13.47 -4.11
C SER A 26 2.97 -14.60 -3.47
N ARG A 27 3.58 -14.34 -2.31
CA ARG A 27 4.29 -15.33 -1.49
C ARG A 27 3.37 -16.09 -0.52
N LYS A 28 2.05 -15.92 -0.62
CA LYS A 28 1.04 -16.52 0.29
C LYS A 28 1.20 -16.09 1.76
N ARG A 29 1.97 -15.04 2.03
CA ARG A 29 2.18 -14.45 3.36
C ARG A 29 1.08 -13.43 3.63
N LEU A 30 -0.13 -13.93 3.87
CA LEU A 30 -1.36 -13.11 3.87
C LEU A 30 -1.42 -12.11 5.03
N LEU A 31 -0.86 -12.44 6.19
CA LEU A 31 -0.83 -11.55 7.35
C LEU A 31 0.08 -10.34 7.10
N GLU A 32 1.27 -10.56 6.54
CA GLU A 32 2.19 -9.49 6.16
C GLU A 32 1.64 -8.65 5.02
N ALA A 33 0.96 -9.28 4.07
CA ALA A 33 0.26 -8.58 2.99
C ALA A 33 -0.81 -7.64 3.55
N ALA A 34 -1.67 -8.13 4.46
CA ALA A 34 -2.69 -7.33 5.12
C ALA A 34 -2.07 -6.15 5.90
N ARG A 35 -1.01 -6.39 6.68
CA ARG A 35 -0.28 -5.34 7.40
C ARG A 35 0.19 -4.23 6.47
N HIS A 36 0.79 -4.60 5.34
CA HIS A 36 1.30 -3.64 4.37
C HIS A 36 0.20 -2.88 3.62
N TYR A 37 -0.94 -3.51 3.33
CA TYR A 37 -2.09 -2.79 2.79
C TYR A 37 -2.71 -1.83 3.81
N SER A 38 -2.76 -2.20 5.10
CA SER A 38 -3.21 -1.29 6.16
C SER A 38 -2.29 -0.07 6.30
N LEU A 39 -0.96 -0.26 6.30
CA LEU A 39 -0.01 0.85 6.32
C LEU A 39 -0.18 1.77 5.11
N ALA A 40 -0.49 1.22 3.93
CA ALA A 40 -0.77 2.04 2.76
C ALA A 40 -2.02 2.93 2.93
N LEU A 41 -3.04 2.42 3.64
CA LEU A 41 -4.26 3.15 3.96
C LEU A 41 -4.07 4.16 5.11
N GLU A 42 -3.16 3.91 6.05
CA GLU A 42 -2.78 4.90 7.07
C GLU A 42 -2.14 6.15 6.44
N GLN A 43 -1.34 5.95 5.39
CA GLN A 43 -0.70 7.05 4.65
C GLN A 43 -1.67 7.75 3.70
N GLN A 44 -2.57 6.98 3.07
CA GLN A 44 -3.58 7.49 2.16
C GLN A 44 -4.89 6.72 2.36
N PRO A 45 -5.81 7.23 3.23
CA PRO A 45 -7.07 6.56 3.54
C PRO A 45 -7.94 6.27 2.30
N ASP A 46 -7.86 7.14 1.29
CA ASP A 46 -8.61 7.02 0.04
C ASP A 46 -7.91 6.14 -1.01
N PHE A 47 -6.89 5.35 -0.63
CA PHE A 47 -6.18 4.48 -1.56
C PHE A 47 -7.02 3.24 -1.91
N ALA A 48 -7.92 3.42 -2.87
CA ALA A 48 -8.91 2.42 -3.29
C ALA A 48 -8.31 1.05 -3.62
N GLN A 49 -7.12 1.00 -4.23
CA GLN A 49 -6.43 -0.25 -4.54
C GLN A 49 -6.02 -1.03 -3.27
N ALA A 50 -5.46 -0.34 -2.27
CA ALA A 50 -5.07 -0.96 -1.00
C ALA A 50 -6.31 -1.43 -0.22
N LEU A 51 -7.39 -0.65 -0.22
CA LEU A 51 -8.64 -1.02 0.43
C LEU A 51 -9.26 -2.28 -0.19
N LYS A 52 -9.32 -2.35 -1.52
CA LYS A 52 -9.82 -3.52 -2.24
C LYS A 52 -8.98 -4.76 -1.94
N ALA A 53 -7.66 -4.62 -1.93
CA ALA A 53 -6.74 -5.71 -1.65
C ALA A 53 -6.88 -6.23 -0.21
N LEU A 54 -6.95 -5.34 0.78
CA LEU A 54 -7.13 -5.71 2.19
C LEU A 54 -8.45 -6.46 2.42
N ARG A 55 -9.56 -5.96 1.87
CA ARG A 55 -10.87 -6.64 1.97
C ARG A 55 -10.86 -8.02 1.32
N GLY A 56 -10.21 -8.14 0.16
CA GLY A 56 -10.05 -9.42 -0.53
C GLY A 56 -9.24 -10.43 0.29
N LEU A 57 -8.22 -9.97 1.02
CA LEU A 57 -7.47 -10.82 1.95
C LEU A 57 -8.29 -11.23 3.17
N GLN A 58 -9.02 -10.30 3.79
CA GLN A 58 -9.89 -10.60 4.93
C GLN A 58 -10.94 -11.67 4.59
N ALA A 59 -11.54 -11.58 3.40
CA ALA A 59 -12.49 -12.58 2.93
C ALA A 59 -11.90 -13.98 2.71
N ARG A 60 -10.57 -14.11 2.60
CA ARG A 60 -9.86 -15.40 2.46
C ARG A 60 -9.37 -15.98 3.79
N LEU A 61 -9.36 -15.16 4.84
CA LEU A 61 -8.92 -15.52 6.19
C LEU A 61 -10.10 -15.92 7.09
N ASN A 62 -11.31 -15.52 6.72
CA ASN A 62 -12.58 -16.03 7.27
C ASN A 62 -12.96 -17.35 6.61
#